data_AF-A0AB36JUZ9-F1
#
_entry.id   AF-A0AB36JUZ9-F1
#
_cell.length_a   1.000
_cell.length_b   1.000
_cell.length_c   1.000
_cell.angle_alpha   90.00
_cell.angle_beta   90.00
_cell.angle_gamma   90.00
#
_symmetry.space_group_name_H-M   'P 1'
#
loop_
_entity.id
_entity.type
_entity.pdbx_description
1 polymer ?
#
loop_
_entity_poly.entity_id
_entity_poly.type
_entity_poly.pdbx_seq_one_letter_code
_entity_poly.pdbx_strand_id
1 'polypeptide(L)'
;TLDQASVQDLDAGDQVTDTITLNASDGTPQDIVITITGSEDAPEVTGEFLGSVTEGNEGDAAVTATGSITISDVDGDDAPTFADTTEAGTYGSL
;
A
#
# COMPACT_ATOMS: atom_id res chain seq x y z
N THR A 1 -22.68 3.58 -11.07
CA THR A 1 -22.30 2.90 -9.83
C THR A 1 -20.83 3.14 -9.64
N LEU A 2 -20.45 3.54 -8.44
CA LEU A 2 -19.06 3.79 -8.07
C LEU A 2 -18.12 2.64 -8.46
N ASP A 3 -16.97 3.00 -9.04
CA ASP A 3 -15.83 2.09 -9.19
C ASP A 3 -14.98 2.18 -7.92
N GLN A 4 -14.93 1.07 -7.17
CA GLN A 4 -14.20 1.03 -5.91
C GLN A 4 -12.70 1.28 -6.13
N ALA A 5 -12.11 0.84 -7.24
CA ALA A 5 -10.69 1.06 -7.51
C ALA A 5 -10.38 2.55 -7.68
N SER A 6 -11.27 3.31 -8.34
CA SER A 6 -11.09 4.74 -8.55
C SER A 6 -11.17 5.62 -7.31
N VAL A 7 -11.58 5.06 -6.16
CA VAL A 7 -11.72 5.80 -4.89
C VAL A 7 -10.81 5.31 -3.78
N GLN A 8 -10.05 4.23 -4.01
CA GLN A 8 -9.00 3.84 -3.06
C GLN A 8 -7.78 4.75 -3.20
N ASP A 9 -7.56 5.34 -4.37
CA ASP A 9 -6.42 6.24 -4.60
C ASP A 9 -6.65 7.68 -4.04
N LEU A 10 -7.71 7.93 -3.25
CA LEU A 10 -8.08 9.27 -2.78
C LEU A 10 -7.52 9.57 -1.38
N ASP A 11 -6.56 10.48 -1.31
CA ASP A 11 -5.96 10.95 -0.05
C ASP A 11 -6.88 11.91 0.74
N ALA A 12 -6.51 12.21 1.98
CA ALA A 12 -7.12 13.17 2.86
C ALA A 12 -7.26 14.57 2.21
N GLY A 13 -8.49 14.87 1.80
CA GLY A 13 -8.86 16.16 1.21
C GLY A 13 -9.30 16.03 -0.24
N ASP A 14 -8.98 14.91 -0.88
CA ASP A 14 -9.49 14.58 -2.19
C ASP A 14 -10.97 14.20 -2.15
N GLN A 15 -11.68 14.53 -3.22
CA GLN A 15 -13.10 14.28 -3.34
C GLN A 15 -13.47 13.89 -4.77
N VAL A 16 -14.36 12.90 -4.86
CA VAL A 16 -15.02 12.53 -6.12
C VAL A 16 -16.53 12.51 -5.92
N THR A 17 -17.27 12.55 -7.02
CA THR A 17 -18.73 12.51 -7.01
C THR A 17 -19.24 11.30 -7.76
N ASP A 18 -20.08 10.48 -7.13
CA ASP A 18 -20.90 9.46 -7.80
C ASP A 18 -22.32 9.99 -8.01
N THR A 19 -22.84 9.84 -9.22
CA THR A 19 -24.18 10.31 -9.56
C THR A 19 -25.05 9.13 -9.96
N ILE A 20 -26.15 8.95 -9.25
CA ILE A 20 -27.19 7.97 -9.58
C ILE A 20 -28.39 8.71 -10.16
N THR A 21 -28.61 8.58 -11.46
CA THR A 21 -29.81 9.11 -12.12
C THR A 21 -30.96 8.11 -12.00
N LEU A 22 -32.09 8.58 -11.45
CA LEU A 22 -33.34 7.84 -11.31
C LEU A 22 -34.39 8.47 -12.23
N ASN A 23 -35.25 7.66 -12.85
CA ASN A 23 -36.44 8.16 -13.55
C ASN A 23 -37.67 8.02 -12.65
N ALA A 24 -38.37 9.13 -12.41
CA ALA A 24 -39.66 9.12 -11.75
C ALA A 24 -40.72 8.39 -12.60
N SER A 25 -41.85 8.03 -12.00
CA SER A 25 -42.96 7.37 -12.70
C SER A 25 -43.56 8.20 -13.83
N ASP A 26 -43.36 9.52 -13.81
CA ASP A 26 -43.74 10.46 -14.87
C ASP A 26 -42.67 10.63 -15.97
N GLY A 27 -41.54 9.92 -15.85
CA GLY A 27 -40.42 9.96 -16.80
C GLY A 27 -39.35 11.01 -16.51
N THR A 28 -39.56 11.90 -15.53
CA THR A 28 -38.59 12.95 -15.18
C THR A 28 -37.34 12.35 -14.54
N PRO A 29 -36.12 12.64 -15.04
CA PRO A 29 -34.89 12.21 -14.39
C PRO A 29 -34.62 13.03 -13.12
N GLN A 30 -34.10 12.38 -12.10
CA GLN A 30 -33.64 12.97 -10.84
C GLN A 30 -32.29 12.39 -10.48
N ASP A 31 -31.34 13.27 -10.16
CA ASP A 31 -29.99 12.86 -9.81
C ASP A 31 -29.82 12.82 -8.28
N ILE A 32 -29.30 11.69 -7.79
CA ILE A 32 -28.74 11.59 -6.44
C ILE A 32 -27.24 11.77 -6.58
N VAL A 33 -26.73 12.85 -5.99
CA VAL A 33 -25.31 13.22 -6.01
C VAL A 33 -24.69 12.80 -4.69
N ILE A 34 -23.70 11.91 -4.74
CA ILE A 34 -22.97 11.38 -3.59
C ILE A 34 -21.55 11.91 -3.68
N THR A 35 -21.14 12.71 -2.69
CA THR A 35 -19.75 13.12 -2.55
C THR A 35 -19.01 12.07 -1.72
N ILE A 36 -17.93 11.54 -2.27
CA ILE A 36 -16.98 10.68 -1.57
C ILE A 36 -15.76 11.53 -1.25
N THR A 37 -15.35 11.49 0.02
CA THR A 37 -14.14 12.16 0.50
C THR A 37 -13.12 11.09 0.84
N GLY A 38 -11.90 11.26 0.33
CA GLY A 38 -10.75 10.41 0.61
C GLY A 38 -10.30 10.50 2.06
N SER A 39 -9.52 9.51 2.47
CA SER A 39 -8.88 9.43 3.77
C SER A 39 -7.46 8.96 3.56
N GLU A 40 -6.51 9.57 4.25
CA GLU A 40 -5.13 9.09 4.30
C GLU A 40 -5.11 7.68 4.93
N ASP A 41 -4.73 6.71 4.10
CA ASP A 41 -4.36 5.37 4.46
C ASP A 41 -2.87 5.32 4.84
N ALA A 42 -2.50 4.39 5.73
CA ALA A 42 -1.11 4.26 6.14
C ALA A 42 -0.34 3.34 5.16
N PRO A 43 0.94 3.61 4.90
CA PRO A 43 1.73 2.77 4.01
C PRO A 43 1.91 1.37 4.60
N GLU A 44 1.85 0.35 3.75
CA GLU A 44 2.03 -1.04 4.13
C GLU A 44 3.42 -1.54 3.71
N VAL A 45 4.11 -2.19 4.66
CA VAL A 45 5.35 -2.92 4.39
C VAL A 45 5.05 -4.42 4.30
N THR A 46 5.52 -5.04 3.24
CA THR A 46 5.37 -6.47 2.96
C THR A 46 6.71 -7.12 2.63
N GLY A 47 6.78 -8.46 2.65
CA GLY A 47 7.97 -9.22 2.29
C GLY A 47 8.47 -10.15 3.40
N GLU A 48 9.76 -10.43 3.38
CA GLU A 48 10.40 -11.37 4.31
C GLU A 48 11.01 -10.62 5.50
N PHE A 49 10.33 -10.70 6.65
CA PHE A 49 10.76 -10.05 7.90
C PHE A 49 11.68 -10.89 8.76
N LEU A 50 11.86 -12.17 8.42
CA LEU A 50 12.62 -13.13 9.21
C LEU A 50 13.65 -13.81 8.30
N GLY A 51 14.91 -13.77 8.74
CA GLY A 51 15.98 -14.58 8.20
C GLY A 51 16.63 -15.37 9.32
N SER A 52 17.08 -16.60 9.02
CA SER A 52 17.81 -17.43 9.98
C SER A 52 19.03 -18.04 9.32
N VAL A 53 20.12 -18.12 10.08
CA VAL A 53 21.32 -18.87 9.71
C VAL A 53 21.63 -19.86 10.83
N THR A 54 22.16 -21.02 10.47
CA THR A 54 22.70 -22.00 11.41
C THR A 54 24.21 -22.02 11.25
N GLU A 55 24.94 -22.00 12.36
CA GLU A 55 26.40 -22.11 12.32
C GLU A 55 26.85 -23.42 11.68
N GLY A 56 27.85 -23.33 10.81
CA GLY A 56 28.52 -24.48 10.19
C GLY A 56 29.73 -24.95 10.99
N ASN A 57 30.37 -26.01 10.51
CA ASN A 57 31.64 -26.51 11.05
C ASN A 57 32.84 -25.80 10.42
N GLU A 58 34.02 -26.02 11.00
CA GLU A 58 35.28 -25.54 10.42
C GLU A 58 35.48 -26.09 9.00
N GLY A 59 35.60 -25.19 8.03
CA GLY A 59 35.77 -25.53 6.61
C GLY A 59 34.50 -25.44 5.76
N ASP A 60 33.33 -25.19 6.37
CA ASP A 60 32.09 -24.99 5.63
C ASP A 60 32.05 -23.61 4.94
N ALA A 61 31.27 -23.52 3.86
CA ALA A 61 31.03 -22.25 3.18
C ALA A 61 30.18 -21.31 4.06
N ALA A 62 30.39 -20.01 3.91
CA ALA A 62 29.60 -19.01 4.63
C ALA A 62 28.10 -19.14 4.31
N VAL A 63 27.27 -19.14 5.34
CA VAL A 63 25.80 -19.15 5.22
C VAL A 63 25.30 -17.71 5.31
N THR A 64 24.49 -17.30 4.34
CA THR A 64 23.89 -15.96 4.28
C THR A 64 22.38 -16.08 4.36
N ALA A 65 21.74 -15.26 5.20
CA ALA A 65 20.30 -15.04 5.11
C ALA A 65 20.05 -13.90 4.12
N THR A 66 19.14 -14.12 3.18
CA THR A 66 18.68 -13.11 2.23
C THR A 66 17.19 -12.91 2.41
N GLY A 67 16.70 -11.70 2.15
CA GLY A 67 15.28 -11.38 2.13
C GLY A 67 15.06 -10.06 1.42
N SER A 68 13.81 -9.77 1.07
CA SER A 68 13.41 -8.48 0.51
C SER A 68 12.15 -8.01 1.21
N ILE A 69 12.08 -6.70 1.46
CA ILE A 69 10.87 -6.01 1.86
C ILE A 69 10.50 -4.97 0.81
N THR A 70 9.21 -4.69 0.71
CA THR A 70 8.63 -3.68 -0.17
C THR A 70 7.69 -2.81 0.64
N ILE A 71 7.60 -1.53 0.29
CA ILE A 71 6.64 -0.59 0.89
C ILE A 71 5.78 -0.02 -0.22
N SER A 72 4.48 0.10 0.05
CA SER A 72 3.50 0.69 -0.88
C SER A 72 2.47 1.47 -0.10
N ASP A 73 1.95 2.50 -0.74
CA ASP A 73 0.74 3.19 -0.32
C ASP A 73 -0.36 2.97 -1.37
N VAL A 74 -1.62 3.00 -0.93
CA VAL A 74 -2.77 2.95 -1.82
C VAL A 74 -3.18 4.35 -2.28
N ASP A 75 -2.87 5.38 -1.49
CA ASP A 75 -3.13 6.77 -1.84
C ASP A 75 -2.28 7.20 -3.04
N GLY A 76 -2.93 7.81 -4.04
CA GLY A 76 -2.36 7.98 -5.37
C GLY A 76 -1.21 9.01 -5.45
N ASP A 77 -1.12 9.91 -4.49
CA ASP A 77 -0.06 10.92 -4.34
C ASP A 77 1.04 10.51 -3.37
N ASP A 78 0.93 9.34 -2.74
CA ASP A 78 1.94 8.79 -1.85
C ASP A 78 2.87 7.79 -2.52
N ALA A 79 4.17 8.03 -2.34
CA ALA A 79 5.24 7.21 -2.87
C ALA A 79 6.29 6.95 -1.79
N PRO A 80 5.97 6.12 -0.78
CA PRO A 80 6.90 5.81 0.30
C PRO A 80 8.12 5.07 -0.25
N THR A 81 9.29 5.35 0.34
CA THR A 81 10.54 4.69 -0.03
C THR A 81 11.35 4.34 1.21
N PHE A 82 12.10 3.25 1.13
CA PHE A 82 13.17 2.99 2.07
C PHE A 82 14.43 3.73 1.63
N ALA A 83 15.11 4.38 2.57
CA ALA A 83 16.46 4.84 2.32
C ALA A 83 17.38 3.62 2.18
N ASP A 84 18.27 3.65 1.18
CA ASP A 84 19.32 2.64 1.04
C ASP A 84 20.37 2.87 2.13
N THR A 85 20.36 2.02 3.15
CA THR A 85 21.24 2.12 4.31
C THR A 85 21.77 0.75 4.68
N THR A 86 23.05 0.67 5.01
CA THR A 86 23.63 -0.53 5.60
C THR A 86 23.59 -0.43 7.12
N GLU A 87 22.86 -1.32 7.79
CA GLU A 87 22.75 -1.32 9.23
C GLU A 87 23.60 -2.43 9.84
N ALA A 88 24.62 -2.06 10.61
CA ALA A 88 25.54 -3.01 11.23
C ALA A 88 24.94 -3.63 12.50
N GLY A 89 24.72 -4.94 12.48
CA GLY A 89 24.37 -5.76 13.63
C GLY A 89 25.57 -6.46 14.26
N THR A 90 25.34 -7.12 15.40
CA THR A 90 26.38 -7.88 16.14
C THR A 90 27.02 -9.01 15.33
N TYR A 91 26.28 -9.58 14.37
CA TYR A 91 26.67 -10.77 13.61
C TYR A 91 26.59 -10.59 12.08
N GLY A 92 26.45 -9.35 11.59
CA GLY A 92 26.31 -9.07 10.15
C GLY A 92 25.83 -7.65 9.89
N SER A 93 25.48 -7.33 8.64
CA SER A 93 24.81 -6.08 8.27
C SER A 93 23.59 -6.37 7.39
N LEU A 94 22.54 -5.57 7.52
CA LEU A 94 21.45 -5.48 6.53
C LEU A 94 21.80 -4.43 5.49
#